data_AF-A0AB37T4L0-F1
#
_entry.id   AF-A0AB37T4L0-F1
#
_cell.length_a   1.000
_cell.length_b   1.000
_cell.length_c   1.000
_cell.angle_alpha   90.00
_cell.angle_beta   90.00
_cell.angle_gamma   90.00
#
_symmetry.space_group_name_H-M   'P 1'
#
loop_
_entity.id
_entity.type
_entity.pdbx_description
1 polymer ?
#
loop_
_entity_poly.entity_id
_entity_poly.type
_entity_poly.pdbx_seq_one_letter_code
_entity_poly.pdbx_strand_id
1 'polypeptide(L)'
;MAVRLELTGGLELLDSIPESERTTIFTALFAICDGSAFLTYGVFKVGGGPDRFLLTMAPELAIRIRIDWARSEFELLGFTRKALYWPQELDAL
;
A
#
# COMPACT_ATOMS: atom_id res chain seq x y z
N MET A 1 -9.49 -14.89 14.02
CA MET A 1 -10.03 -13.52 13.99
C MET A 1 -9.59 -12.90 12.68
N ALA A 2 -10.51 -12.53 11.80
CA ALA A 2 -10.18 -11.71 10.65
C ALA A 2 -10.17 -10.25 11.12
N VAL A 3 -9.01 -9.60 11.07
CA VAL A 3 -8.90 -8.16 11.32
C VAL A 3 -9.31 -7.48 10.02
N ARG A 4 -10.42 -6.75 10.06
CA ARG A 4 -10.91 -6.00 8.91
C ARG A 4 -10.38 -4.57 9.05
N LEU A 5 -9.51 -4.16 8.12
CA LEU A 5 -8.95 -2.82 8.10
C LEU A 5 -9.88 -1.86 7.33
N GLU A 6 -10.08 -0.66 7.85
CA GLU A 6 -10.85 0.41 7.21
C GLU A 6 -9.92 1.47 6.60
N LEU A 7 -10.14 1.84 5.34
CA LEU A 7 -9.40 2.92 4.68
C LEU A 7 -9.93 4.27 5.17
N THR A 8 -9.14 5.00 5.96
CA THR A 8 -9.58 6.26 6.59
C THR A 8 -8.90 7.52 6.06
N GLY A 9 -7.91 7.38 5.17
CA GLY A 9 -7.25 8.53 4.54
C GLY A 9 -6.50 8.20 3.24
N GLY A 10 -6.20 9.23 2.45
CA GLY A 10 -5.47 9.12 1.20
C GLY A 10 -6.30 8.66 0.00
N LEU A 11 -7.63 8.65 0.11
CA LEU A 11 -8.55 8.34 -1.00
C LEU A 11 -8.37 9.32 -2.17
N GLU A 12 -8.11 10.58 -1.85
CA GLU A 12 -7.84 11.67 -2.80
C GLU A 12 -6.63 11.40 -3.69
N LEU A 13 -5.69 10.54 -3.26
CA LEU A 13 -4.54 10.17 -4.07
C LEU A 13 -4.95 9.29 -5.26
N LEU A 14 -6.07 8.55 -5.15
CA LEU A 14 -6.58 7.67 -6.20
C LEU A 14 -7.11 8.44 -7.42
N ASP A 15 -7.54 9.68 -7.22
CA ASP A 15 -8.02 10.54 -8.31
C ASP A 15 -6.89 10.93 -9.26
N SER A 16 -5.65 10.96 -8.77
CA SER A 16 -4.45 11.26 -9.56
C SER A 16 -3.92 10.06 -10.37
N ILE A 17 -4.60 8.92 -10.31
CA ILE A 17 -4.15 7.66 -10.92
C ILE A 17 -4.92 7.39 -12.21
N PRO A 18 -4.22 7.04 -13.32
CA PRO A 18 -4.85 6.57 -14.55
C PRO A 18 -5.82 5.44 -14.28
N GLU A 19 -6.95 5.46 -14.98
CA GLU A 19 -8.00 4.46 -14.84
C GLU A 19 -7.48 3.02 -15.05
N SER A 20 -6.52 2.85 -15.96
CA SER A 20 -5.84 1.57 -16.24
C SER A 20 -5.11 0.98 -15.04
N GLU A 21 -4.59 1.80 -14.13
CA GLU A 21 -3.85 1.38 -12.93
C GLU A 21 -4.77 1.31 -11.70
N ARG A 22 -5.87 2.07 -11.71
CA ARG A 22 -6.77 2.22 -10.57
C ARG A 22 -7.40 0.89 -10.15
N THR A 23 -7.74 0.02 -11.11
CA THR A 23 -8.26 -1.33 -10.83
C THR A 23 -7.27 -2.18 -10.03
N THR A 24 -5.99 -2.15 -10.41
CA THR A 24 -4.93 -2.89 -9.71
C THR A 24 -4.76 -2.39 -8.29
N ILE A 25 -4.77 -1.08 -8.10
CA ILE A 25 -4.65 -0.45 -6.78
C ILE A 25 -5.87 -0.76 -5.91
N PHE A 26 -7.08 -0.64 -6.44
CA PHE A 26 -8.28 -1.02 -5.69
C PHE A 26 -8.23 -2.49 -5.26
N THR A 27 -7.78 -3.38 -6.12
CA THR A 27 -7.62 -4.80 -5.79
C THR A 27 -6.62 -4.98 -4.64
N ALA A 28 -5.51 -4.26 -4.65
CA ALA A 28 -4.54 -4.29 -3.56
C ALA A 28 -5.09 -3.71 -2.25
N LEU A 29 -5.87 -2.63 -2.31
CA LEU A 29 -6.55 -2.06 -1.14
C LEU A 29 -7.58 -3.04 -0.56
N PHE A 30 -8.35 -3.73 -1.40
CA PHE A 30 -9.27 -4.79 -0.95
C PHE A 30 -8.52 -5.94 -0.26
N ALA A 31 -7.40 -6.37 -0.83
CA ALA A 31 -6.54 -7.39 -0.22
C ALA A 31 -5.92 -6.95 1.11
N ILE A 32 -5.74 -5.64 1.33
CA ILE A 32 -5.33 -5.12 2.65
C ILE A 32 -6.50 -5.25 3.63
N CYS A 33 -7.70 -4.83 3.22
CA CYS A 33 -8.91 -4.86 4.06
C CYS A 33 -9.28 -6.25 4.54
N ASP A 34 -9.09 -7.29 3.73
CA ASP A 34 -9.40 -8.68 4.06
C ASP A 34 -8.20 -9.49 4.60
N GLY A 35 -7.01 -8.88 4.62
CA GLY A 35 -5.77 -9.46 5.12
C GLY A 35 -5.04 -10.37 4.11
N SER A 36 -5.52 -10.51 2.87
CA SER A 36 -4.89 -11.37 1.86
C SER A 36 -3.68 -10.74 1.17
N ALA A 37 -3.40 -9.44 1.37
CA ALA A 37 -2.34 -8.71 0.65
C ALA A 37 -0.96 -9.38 0.76
N PHE A 38 -0.64 -9.96 1.92
CA PHE A 38 0.63 -10.65 2.16
C PHE A 38 0.78 -11.97 1.38
N LEU A 39 -0.30 -12.49 0.81
CA LEU A 39 -0.31 -13.69 -0.02
C LEU A 39 -0.16 -13.35 -1.52
N THR A 40 -0.52 -12.12 -1.91
CA THR A 40 -0.65 -11.73 -3.32
C THR A 40 0.41 -10.73 -3.76
N TYR A 41 0.91 -9.90 -2.85
CA TYR A 41 1.80 -8.79 -3.16
C TYR A 41 3.12 -8.89 -2.39
N GLY A 42 4.17 -8.30 -2.95
CA GLY A 42 5.39 -8.03 -2.20
C GLY A 42 5.10 -6.95 -1.16
N VAL A 43 5.12 -7.31 0.13
CA VAL A 43 4.88 -6.38 1.23
C VAL A 43 6.17 -6.15 2.01
N PHE A 44 6.58 -4.90 2.11
CA PHE A 44 7.84 -4.52 2.75
C PHE A 44 7.60 -3.47 3.83
N LYS A 45 8.30 -3.58 4.96
CA LYS A 45 8.35 -2.48 5.92
C LYS A 45 9.25 -1.38 5.38
N VAL A 46 8.80 -0.14 5.48
CA VAL A 46 9.57 1.06 5.09
C VAL A 46 9.95 1.87 6.31
N GLY A 47 11.00 2.69 6.18
CA GLY A 47 11.48 3.56 7.26
C GLY A 47 10.42 4.52 7.78
N GLY A 48 10.63 5.04 9.00
CA GLY A 48 9.76 6.06 9.60
C GLY A 48 8.62 5.54 10.49
N GLY A 49 8.59 4.25 10.83
CA GLY A 49 7.69 3.69 11.84
C GLY A 49 7.42 2.19 11.68
N PRO A 50 6.96 1.50 12.74
CA PRO A 50 6.62 0.07 12.67
C PRO A 50 5.33 -0.21 11.89
N ASP A 51 4.58 0.83 11.56
CA ASP A 51 3.23 0.86 11.00
C ASP A 51 3.19 1.18 9.49
N ARG A 52 4.34 1.41 8.85
CA ARG A 52 4.41 1.80 7.44
C ARG A 52 4.88 0.66 6.55
N PHE A 53 4.17 0.50 5.44
CA PHE A 53 4.39 -0.60 4.50
C PHE A 53 4.40 -0.10 3.06
N LEU A 54 5.18 -0.76 2.22
CA LEU A 54 5.16 -0.65 0.77
C LEU A 54 4.63 -1.94 0.18
N LEU A 55 3.63 -1.84 -0.70
CA LEU A 55 3.08 -2.96 -1.45
C LEU A 55 3.42 -2.80 -2.92
N THR A 56 4.13 -3.79 -3.48
CA THR A 56 4.48 -3.84 -4.90
C THR A 56 3.45 -4.68 -5.66
N MET A 57 2.71 -4.06 -6.58
CA MET A 57 1.66 -4.72 -7.38
C MET A 57 2.12 -5.06 -8.80
N ALA A 58 3.07 -4.30 -9.33
CA ALA A 58 3.71 -4.52 -10.63
C ALA A 58 5.16 -4.00 -10.58
N PRO A 59 6.03 -4.32 -11.56
CA PRO A 59 7.44 -3.90 -11.54
C PRO A 59 7.65 -2.39 -11.34
N GLU A 60 6.74 -1.58 -11.88
CA GLU A 60 6.79 -0.12 -11.80
C GLU A 60 5.73 0.45 -10.85
N LEU A 61 4.81 -0.36 -10.29
CA LEU A 61 3.69 0.14 -9.51
C LEU A 61 3.75 -0.35 -8.06
N ALA A 62 3.90 0.60 -7.13
CA ALA A 62 3.81 0.33 -5.70
C ALA A 62 3.03 1.41 -4.96
N ILE A 63 2.36 1.01 -3.88
CA ILE A 63 1.65 1.90 -2.96
C ILE A 63 2.29 1.86 -1.59
N ARG A 64 2.27 3.01 -0.93
CA ARG A 64 2.69 3.16 0.46
C ARG A 64 1.46 3.29 1.33
N ILE A 65 1.42 2.52 2.40
CA ILE A 65 0.33 2.59 3.38
C ILE A 65 0.88 2.75 4.79
N ARG A 66 0.05 3.29 5.66
CA ARG A 66 0.20 3.22 7.11
C ARG A 66 -0.96 2.41 7.68
N ILE A 67 -0.69 1.51 8.62
CA ILE A 67 -1.71 0.72 9.31
C ILE A 67 -1.71 1.06 10.80
N ASP A 68 -2.81 1.60 11.30
CA ASP A 68 -3.09 1.71 12.73
C ASP A 68 -3.82 0.45 13.22
N TRP A 69 -3.04 -0.49 13.75
CA TRP A 69 -3.55 -1.75 14.28
C TRP A 69 -4.45 -1.58 15.50
N ALA A 70 -4.25 -0.52 16.30
CA ALA A 70 -5.06 -0.28 17.48
C ALA A 70 -6.49 0.15 17.10
N ARG A 71 -6.61 0.87 15.98
CA ARG A 71 -7.90 1.33 15.44
C ARG A 71 -8.47 0.45 14.34
N SER A 72 -7.70 -0.53 13.84
CA SER A 72 -8.04 -1.31 12.63
C SER A 72 -8.26 -0.41 11.42
N GLU A 73 -7.42 0.62 11.28
CA GLU A 73 -7.50 1.60 10.21
C GLU A 73 -6.23 1.55 9.36
N PHE A 74 -6.33 2.00 8.11
CA PHE A 74 -5.17 2.25 7.28
C PHE A 74 -5.35 3.47 6.39
N GLU A 75 -4.23 4.01 5.95
CA GLU A 75 -4.15 5.23 5.15
C GLU A 75 -3.22 5.00 3.97
N LEU A 76 -3.62 5.50 2.80
CA LEU A 76 -2.75 5.57 1.63
C LEU A 76 -1.83 6.80 1.76
N LEU A 77 -0.53 6.58 1.83
CA LEU A 77 0.47 7.65 1.97
C LEU A 77 0.99 8.16 0.62
N GLY A 78 0.84 7.36 -0.44
CA GLY A 78 1.34 7.68 -1.77
C GLY A 78 1.50 6.46 -2.65
N PHE A 79 1.91 6.69 -3.89
CA PHE A 79 2.26 5.64 -4.84
C PHE A 79 3.48 6.06 -5.65
N THR A 80 4.13 5.08 -6.28
CA THR A 80 5.21 5.30 -7.23
C THR A 80 4.94 4.53 -8.52
N ARG A 81 5.34 5.13 -9.64
CA ARG A 81 5.37 4.53 -10.98
C ARG A 81 6.79 4.22 -11.46
N LYS A 82 7.76 4.29 -10.55
CA LYS A 82 9.16 3.98 -10.86
C LYS A 82 9.43 2.53 -10.55
N ALA A 83 10.21 1.89 -11.41
CA ALA A 83 10.82 0.62 -11.08
C ALA A 83 11.58 0.77 -9.75
N LEU A 84 11.20 -0.04 -8.78
CA LEU A 84 11.84 -0.04 -7.47
C LEU A 84 12.99 -1.02 -7.48
N TYR A 85 14.22 -0.51 -7.35
CA TYR A 85 15.41 -1.34 -7.27
C TYR A 85 15.76 -1.58 -5.81
N TRP A 86 15.52 -2.81 -5.39
CA TRP A 86 15.89 -3.30 -4.07
C TRP A 86 17.42 -3.22 -3.86
N PRO A 87 17.94 -2.78 -2.69
CA PRO A 87 17.27 -2.34 -1.45
C PRO A 87 17.32 -0.82 -1.17
N GLN A 88 18.00 -0.01 -2.00
CA GLN A 88 18.39 1.35 -1.63
C GLN A 88 17.22 2.36 -1.55
N GLU A 89 16.13 2.12 -2.28
CA GLU A 89 15.05 3.10 -2.43
C GLU A 89 13.99 3.06 -1.31
N LEU A 90 14.01 2.04 -0.44
CA LEU A 90 13.03 1.86 0.64
C LEU A 90 13.26 2.76 1.86
N ASP A 91 14.50 3.16 2.10
CA ASP A 91 14.84 4.06 3.21
C ASP A 91 14.61 5.54 2.86
N ALA A 92 14.61 5.87 1.57
CA ALA A 92 14.42 7.23 1.07
C ALA A 92 12.95 7.60 0.77
N LEU A 93 12.05 6.60 0.77
CA LEU A 93 10.62 6.77 0.52
C LEU A 93 9.84 6.86 1.84
#